data_AF-A0A5K7YJ65-F1
#
_entry.id   AF-A0A5K7YJ65-F1
#
_cell.length_a   1.000
_cell.length_b   1.000
_cell.length_c   1.000
_cell.angle_alpha   90.00
_cell.angle_beta   90.00
_cell.angle_gamma   90.00
#
_symmetry.space_group_name_H-M   'P 1'
#
loop_
_entity.id
_entity.type
_entity.pdbx_description
1 polymer ?
#
loop_
_entity_poly.entity_id
_entity_poly.type
_entity_poly.pdbx_seq_one_letter_code
_entity_poly.pdbx_strand_id
1 'polypeptide(L)'
;MMTDDIQGFQPMDTLRRYLFFILAALLSAPAAVYAGTTGLTLKAAVVVDREAVRLSDIAAVTDGPTTPLKTVGDIVVAKSPPPGQTRFVGVDYIRIRLKQAGVDTAAMVFNGPRDVRITREAAALPVGRIARAVEAAIRSRMPWKDEDVAISGIRFDESIQLPTGKLAYRLVPDRDEDYMGRTTLDLHLFVDGEPVRRIKVQATIAVMADVVSVVRPLGKHQHIRRADLAVERRDLAGLPATVVTRIDDALGNRVTRMVYPNTVLQSTMIARPPLVKRGDVVKIVARTGLMTITATGMVKQKGCRGEMIRVMNTDSNRIVMARVTGPGAVEVDF
;
A
#
# COMPACT_ATOMS: atom_id res chain seq x y z
N MET A 1 -69.79 -50.54 -65.79
CA MET A 1 -70.04 -51.92 -65.34
C MET A 1 -69.68 -51.97 -63.88
N MET A 2 -70.66 -52.32 -63.03
CA MET A 2 -70.60 -52.62 -61.59
C MET A 2 -70.25 -51.46 -60.64
N THR A 3 -71.23 -50.82 -59.97
CA THR A 3 -71.96 -51.24 -58.73
C THR A 3 -71.05 -51.18 -57.50
N ASP A 4 -71.41 -50.72 -56.32
CA ASP A 4 -72.55 -50.01 -55.72
C ASP A 4 -72.08 -49.76 -54.27
N ASP A 5 -72.54 -48.69 -53.62
CA ASP A 5 -72.99 -48.65 -52.21
C ASP A 5 -73.00 -47.20 -51.70
N ILE A 6 -74.18 -46.54 -51.58
CA ILE A 6 -75.17 -46.63 -50.47
C ILE A 6 -74.61 -45.87 -49.24
N GLN A 7 -75.26 -44.89 -48.59
CA GLN A 7 -76.62 -44.35 -48.55
C GLN A 7 -76.56 -43.00 -47.80
N GLY A 8 -77.39 -42.02 -48.18
CA GLY A 8 -78.45 -41.45 -47.30
C GLY A 8 -77.95 -40.23 -46.49
N PHE A 9 -78.69 -39.18 -46.19
CA PHE A 9 -80.11 -38.88 -46.25
C PHE A 9 -80.20 -37.33 -46.08
N GLN A 10 -80.88 -36.62 -46.97
CA GLN A 10 -81.35 -35.23 -46.76
C GLN A 10 -82.62 -35.27 -45.86
N PRO A 11 -83.42 -34.20 -45.59
CA PRO A 11 -83.35 -32.79 -46.00
C PRO A 11 -83.88 -31.78 -44.92
N MET A 12 -84.01 -30.51 -45.34
CA MET A 12 -85.03 -29.51 -44.91
C MET A 12 -84.89 -28.94 -43.46
N ASP A 13 -85.16 -27.67 -43.16
CA ASP A 13 -86.16 -26.80 -43.76
C ASP A 13 -86.00 -25.32 -43.34
N THR A 14 -86.29 -24.44 -44.30
CA THR A 14 -86.98 -23.13 -44.18
C THR A 14 -86.53 -22.05 -43.16
N LEU A 15 -86.09 -20.87 -43.60
CA LEU A 15 -86.83 -19.73 -44.21
C LEU A 15 -87.43 -18.73 -43.19
N ARG A 16 -86.84 -17.52 -43.08
CA ARG A 16 -87.48 -16.23 -42.70
C ARG A 16 -86.40 -15.13 -42.76
N ARG A 17 -86.25 -14.27 -43.77
CA ARG A 17 -87.12 -13.17 -44.28
C ARG A 17 -87.64 -12.21 -43.19
N TYR A 18 -87.50 -10.91 -43.47
CA TYR A 18 -87.74 -9.68 -42.69
C TYR A 18 -86.46 -9.12 -42.04
N LEU A 19 -86.09 -7.83 -42.09
CA LEU A 19 -86.84 -6.61 -42.38
C LEU A 19 -85.81 -5.45 -42.63
N PHE A 20 -85.99 -4.73 -43.73
CA PHE A 20 -85.89 -3.26 -43.94
C PHE A 20 -85.00 -2.34 -43.05
N PHE A 21 -84.23 -1.48 -43.74
CA PHE A 21 -83.89 -0.07 -43.46
C PHE A 21 -83.20 0.30 -42.14
N ILE A 22 -82.00 0.90 -42.23
CA ILE A 22 -81.55 2.17 -41.61
C ILE A 22 -80.01 2.28 -41.69
N LEU A 23 -79.54 3.52 -41.91
CA LEU A 23 -78.20 4.04 -41.61
C LEU A 23 -77.13 4.09 -42.73
N ALA A 24 -77.41 4.93 -43.72
CA ALA A 24 -76.40 5.89 -44.18
C ALA A 24 -76.20 6.96 -43.08
N ALA A 25 -75.27 6.69 -42.14
CA ALA A 25 -74.64 7.69 -41.25
C ALA A 25 -73.64 6.97 -40.33
N LEU A 26 -72.41 6.72 -40.79
CA LEU A 26 -71.26 6.57 -39.90
C LEU A 26 -70.28 7.68 -40.27
N LEU A 27 -70.53 8.87 -39.73
CA LEU A 27 -69.69 9.47 -38.69
C LEU A 27 -68.21 9.46 -39.09
N SER A 28 -67.80 10.60 -39.64
CA SER A 28 -66.48 11.19 -39.38
C SER A 28 -66.12 11.01 -37.89
N ALA A 29 -65.33 9.99 -37.59
CA ALA A 29 -64.64 9.94 -36.31
C ALA A 29 -63.65 11.12 -36.31
N PRO A 30 -63.74 12.05 -35.35
CA PRO A 30 -62.63 12.97 -35.14
C PRO A 30 -61.39 12.11 -34.89
N ALA A 31 -60.33 12.35 -35.65
CA ALA A 31 -59.02 11.88 -35.27
C ALA A 31 -58.80 12.35 -33.84
N ALA A 32 -58.86 11.41 -32.88
CA ALA A 32 -58.44 11.69 -31.54
C ALA A 32 -56.97 12.07 -31.67
N VAL A 33 -56.70 13.37 -31.62
CA VAL A 33 -55.40 13.89 -31.27
C VAL A 33 -55.18 13.35 -29.87
N TYR A 34 -54.52 12.20 -29.78
CA TYR A 34 -53.93 11.75 -28.54
C TYR A 34 -52.98 12.87 -28.14
N ALA A 35 -53.41 13.72 -27.21
CA ALA A 35 -52.52 14.52 -26.40
C ALA A 35 -51.71 13.50 -25.58
N GLY A 36 -50.69 12.91 -26.21
CA GLY A 36 -49.89 11.84 -25.64
C GLY A 36 -49.11 12.41 -24.48
N THR A 37 -49.61 12.24 -23.26
CA THR A 37 -48.89 12.72 -22.09
C THR A 37 -47.55 12.00 -22.01
N THR A 38 -46.43 12.74 -21.95
CA THR A 38 -45.10 12.13 -21.85
C THR A 38 -45.04 11.26 -20.58
N GLY A 39 -44.93 9.95 -20.78
CA GLY A 39 -44.94 8.96 -19.71
C GLY A 39 -43.52 8.56 -19.33
N LEU A 40 -43.21 8.50 -18.04
CA LEU A 40 -41.92 8.04 -17.54
C LEU A 40 -42.12 6.77 -16.71
N THR A 41 -41.64 5.64 -17.20
CA THR A 41 -41.77 4.35 -16.50
C THR A 41 -40.48 4.02 -15.77
N LEU A 42 -40.51 4.08 -14.45
CA LEU A 42 -39.36 3.82 -13.58
C LEU A 42 -39.07 2.31 -13.51
N LYS A 43 -37.79 1.96 -13.52
CA LYS A 43 -37.31 0.59 -13.28
C LYS A 43 -37.27 0.33 -11.77
N ALA A 44 -37.50 -0.91 -11.33
CA ALA A 44 -37.38 -1.26 -9.92
C ALA A 44 -35.93 -1.29 -9.44
N ALA A 45 -35.01 -1.73 -10.30
CA ALA A 45 -33.58 -1.75 -10.01
C ALA A 45 -32.76 -1.53 -11.27
N VAL A 46 -31.59 -0.91 -11.10
CA VAL A 46 -30.59 -0.78 -12.16
C VAL A 46 -29.19 -0.98 -11.58
N VAL A 47 -28.31 -1.56 -12.39
CA VAL A 47 -26.87 -1.62 -12.12
C VAL A 47 -26.19 -0.63 -13.06
N VAL A 48 -25.31 0.20 -12.51
CA VAL A 48 -24.54 1.21 -13.27
C VAL A 48 -23.05 1.04 -12.99
N ASP A 49 -22.20 1.32 -13.98
CA ASP A 49 -20.73 1.30 -13.87
C ASP A 49 -20.13 2.72 -13.75
N ARG A 50 -20.76 3.67 -14.45
CA ARG A 50 -20.40 5.09 -14.54
C ARG A 50 -20.63 5.90 -13.25
N GLU A 51 -19.98 7.07 -13.18
CA GLU A 51 -20.05 7.97 -12.02
C GLU A 51 -21.38 8.74 -11.91
N ALA A 52 -22.07 8.95 -13.02
CA ALA A 52 -23.33 9.67 -13.09
C ALA A 52 -24.45 8.78 -13.62
N VAL A 53 -25.60 8.83 -12.95
CA VAL A 53 -26.82 8.13 -13.34
C VAL A 53 -27.64 9.04 -14.24
N ARG A 54 -27.89 8.60 -15.47
CA ARG A 54 -28.75 9.31 -16.43
C ARG A 54 -30.20 8.87 -16.26
N LEU A 55 -31.14 9.69 -16.72
CA LEU A 55 -32.56 9.34 -16.66
C LEU A 55 -32.86 8.04 -17.43
N SER A 56 -32.21 7.85 -18.58
CA SER A 56 -32.28 6.62 -19.40
C SER A 56 -31.85 5.34 -18.66
N ASP A 57 -31.00 5.46 -17.63
CA ASP A 57 -30.60 4.32 -16.81
C ASP A 57 -31.76 3.83 -15.95
N ILE A 58 -32.48 4.76 -15.33
CA ILE A 58 -33.46 4.47 -14.28
C ILE A 58 -34.90 4.43 -14.78
N ALA A 59 -35.17 4.96 -15.98
CA ALA A 59 -36.52 5.06 -16.52
C ALA A 59 -36.55 4.85 -18.04
N ALA A 60 -37.61 4.20 -18.51
CA ALA A 60 -37.99 4.23 -19.91
C ALA A 60 -38.87 5.47 -20.15
N VAL A 61 -38.49 6.31 -21.11
CA VAL A 61 -39.29 7.47 -21.52
C VAL A 61 -40.20 7.04 -22.66
N THR A 62 -41.50 7.11 -22.46
CA THR A 62 -42.52 6.82 -23.47
C THR A 62 -42.97 8.15 -24.09
N ASP A 63 -43.07 8.16 -25.41
CA ASP A 63 -43.19 9.36 -26.23
C ASP A 63 -44.42 10.23 -25.91
N GLY A 64 -44.24 11.54 -26.01
CA GLY A 64 -45.28 12.57 -25.90
C GLY A 64 -44.88 13.80 -26.74
N PRO A 65 -45.82 14.64 -27.21
CA PRO A 65 -45.63 15.53 -28.35
C PRO A 65 -44.72 16.75 -28.09
N THR A 66 -44.24 16.97 -26.86
CA THR A 66 -43.68 18.28 -26.45
C THR A 66 -42.19 18.28 -26.09
N THR A 67 -41.47 17.17 -26.10
CA THR A 67 -40.02 17.23 -25.78
C THR A 67 -39.20 16.14 -26.49
N PRO A 68 -38.10 16.49 -27.19
CA PRO A 68 -37.25 15.49 -27.85
C PRO A 68 -36.67 14.47 -26.86
N LEU A 69 -37.04 13.20 -27.03
CA LEU A 69 -36.63 12.04 -26.22
C LEU A 69 -35.12 11.94 -25.95
N LYS A 70 -34.29 12.31 -26.93
CA LYS A 70 -32.82 12.25 -26.81
C LYS A 70 -32.25 13.21 -25.76
N THR A 71 -32.85 14.39 -25.61
CA THR A 71 -32.34 15.41 -24.67
C THR A 71 -32.73 15.08 -23.23
N VAL A 72 -33.90 14.46 -23.02
CA VAL A 72 -34.44 14.14 -21.69
C VAL A 72 -33.75 12.91 -21.08
N GLY A 73 -33.44 11.90 -21.91
CA GLY A 73 -32.76 10.68 -21.47
C GLY A 73 -31.33 10.87 -20.98
N ASP A 74 -30.65 11.93 -21.44
CA ASP A 74 -29.26 12.26 -21.08
C ASP A 74 -29.12 13.09 -19.80
N ILE A 75 -30.24 13.55 -19.23
CA ILE A 75 -30.24 14.34 -18.01
C ILE A 75 -29.64 13.52 -16.86
N VAL A 76 -28.61 14.09 -16.22
CA VAL A 76 -27.98 13.51 -15.02
C VAL A 76 -28.89 13.71 -13.82
N VAL A 77 -29.52 12.62 -13.41
CA VAL A 77 -30.47 12.61 -12.29
C VAL A 77 -29.71 12.62 -10.98
N ALA A 78 -28.71 11.74 -10.81
CA ALA A 78 -27.97 11.59 -9.57
C ALA A 78 -26.50 11.21 -9.81
N LYS A 79 -25.66 11.45 -8.80
CA LYS A 79 -24.34 10.79 -8.73
C LYS A 79 -24.54 9.32 -8.35
N SER A 80 -23.84 8.41 -9.02
CA SER A 80 -23.84 6.98 -8.71
C SER A 80 -23.32 6.74 -7.29
N PRO A 81 -23.81 5.71 -6.58
CA PRO A 81 -23.27 5.34 -5.28
C PRO A 81 -21.78 4.93 -5.40
N PRO A 82 -21.05 4.79 -4.29
CA PRO A 82 -19.72 4.18 -4.32
C PRO A 82 -19.77 2.76 -4.91
N PRO A 83 -18.69 2.26 -5.52
CA PRO A 83 -18.65 0.90 -6.08
C PRO A 83 -19.11 -0.15 -5.05
N GLY A 84 -20.01 -1.05 -5.46
CA GLY A 84 -20.57 -2.11 -4.62
C GLY A 84 -21.65 -1.64 -3.66
N GLN A 85 -21.93 -0.34 -3.60
CA GLN A 85 -23.00 0.22 -2.77
C GLN A 85 -24.28 0.45 -3.57
N THR A 86 -25.37 0.60 -2.82
CA THR A 86 -26.71 0.82 -3.36
C THR A 86 -27.28 2.13 -2.83
N ARG A 87 -27.97 2.86 -3.71
CA ARG A 87 -28.72 4.07 -3.39
C ARG A 87 -30.13 3.97 -3.96
N PHE A 88 -31.11 4.50 -3.25
CA PHE A 88 -32.49 4.62 -3.73
C PHE A 88 -32.75 6.04 -4.24
N VAL A 89 -33.46 6.16 -5.36
CA VAL A 89 -33.86 7.43 -5.94
C VAL A 89 -35.38 7.43 -6.15
N GLY A 90 -36.07 8.27 -5.38
CA GLY A 90 -37.53 8.40 -5.43
C GLY A 90 -38.03 9.27 -6.58
N VAL A 91 -39.31 9.11 -6.94
CA VAL A 91 -39.98 9.87 -8.01
C VAL A 91 -39.87 11.39 -7.79
N ASP A 92 -40.06 11.86 -6.56
CA ASP A 92 -40.02 13.29 -6.24
C ASP A 92 -38.64 13.89 -6.49
N TYR A 93 -37.58 13.15 -6.19
CA TYR A 93 -36.22 13.57 -6.48
C TYR A 93 -35.99 13.69 -8.00
N ILE A 94 -36.47 12.71 -8.77
CA ILE A 94 -36.38 12.74 -10.24
C ILE A 94 -37.13 13.95 -10.79
N ARG A 95 -38.34 14.23 -10.29
CA ARG A 95 -39.15 15.39 -10.68
C ARG A 95 -38.42 16.70 -10.43
N ILE A 96 -37.77 16.86 -9.27
CA ILE A 96 -36.96 18.05 -8.95
C ILE A 96 -35.80 18.19 -9.96
N ARG A 97 -35.09 17.11 -10.25
CA ARG A 97 -33.93 17.12 -11.17
C ARG A 97 -34.33 17.44 -12.61
N LEU A 98 -35.47 16.93 -13.07
CA LEU A 98 -36.03 17.23 -14.38
C LEU A 98 -36.45 18.70 -14.50
N LYS A 99 -37.12 19.26 -13.48
CA LYS A 99 -37.46 20.70 -13.45
C LYS A 99 -36.21 21.58 -13.50
N GLN A 100 -35.16 21.22 -12.75
CA GLN A 100 -33.87 21.92 -12.76
C GLN A 100 -33.19 21.88 -14.15
N ALA A 101 -33.43 20.83 -14.92
CA ALA A 101 -32.95 20.69 -16.30
C ALA A 101 -33.86 21.38 -17.34
N GLY A 102 -34.89 22.10 -16.91
CA GLY A 102 -35.81 22.83 -17.80
C GLY A 102 -36.93 21.98 -18.39
N VAL A 103 -37.15 20.75 -17.90
CA VAL A 103 -38.25 19.88 -18.34
C VAL A 103 -39.50 20.16 -17.52
N ASP A 104 -40.61 20.46 -18.19
CA ASP A 104 -41.91 20.56 -17.52
C ASP A 104 -42.40 19.16 -17.11
N THR A 105 -42.58 18.97 -15.81
CA THR A 105 -43.01 17.69 -15.23
C THR A 105 -44.45 17.72 -14.74
N ALA A 106 -45.16 18.86 -14.86
CA ALA A 106 -46.52 19.02 -14.34
C ALA A 106 -47.51 18.06 -15.01
N ALA A 107 -47.38 17.90 -16.34
CA ALA A 107 -48.21 16.98 -17.11
C ALA A 107 -47.65 15.54 -17.12
N MET A 108 -46.39 15.30 -16.75
CA MET A 108 -45.77 13.98 -16.89
C MET A 108 -46.36 12.94 -15.95
N VAL A 109 -46.67 11.76 -16.50
CA VAL A 109 -47.16 10.61 -15.73
C VAL A 109 -45.98 9.71 -15.39
N PHE A 110 -45.74 9.49 -14.09
CA PHE A 110 -44.70 8.58 -13.61
C PHE A 110 -45.33 7.23 -13.26
N ASN A 111 -44.92 6.20 -13.99
CA ASN A 111 -45.38 4.81 -13.81
C ASN A 111 -44.28 3.96 -13.16
N GLY A 112 -44.68 2.88 -12.50
CA GLY A 112 -43.77 1.93 -11.86
C GLY A 112 -43.58 2.18 -10.36
N PRO A 113 -42.47 1.71 -9.76
CA PRO A 113 -42.21 1.80 -8.33
C PRO A 113 -41.94 3.25 -7.88
N ARG A 114 -42.16 3.52 -6.59
CA ARG A 114 -41.98 4.86 -5.99
C ARG A 114 -40.51 5.27 -5.91
N ASP A 115 -39.62 4.31 -5.90
CA ASP A 115 -38.18 4.48 -5.84
C ASP A 115 -37.45 3.46 -6.73
N VAL A 116 -36.31 3.89 -7.26
CA VAL A 116 -35.42 3.06 -8.07
C VAL A 116 -34.21 2.68 -7.25
N ARG A 117 -33.97 1.37 -7.11
CA ARG A 117 -32.76 0.84 -6.47
C ARG A 117 -31.58 0.86 -7.46
N ILE A 118 -30.62 1.74 -7.23
CA ILE A 118 -29.44 1.91 -8.06
C ILE A 118 -28.25 1.27 -7.34
N THR A 119 -27.68 0.22 -7.91
CA THR A 119 -26.46 -0.41 -7.39
C THR A 119 -25.30 -0.10 -8.32
N ARG A 120 -24.14 0.29 -7.79
CA ARG A 120 -22.95 0.47 -8.63
C ARG A 120 -22.18 -0.84 -8.73
N GLU A 121 -21.90 -1.28 -9.94
CA GLU A 121 -21.08 -2.46 -10.18
C GLU A 121 -19.69 -2.26 -9.57
N ALA A 122 -19.10 -3.35 -9.04
CA ALA A 122 -17.78 -3.32 -8.47
C ALA A 122 -16.99 -4.59 -8.76
N ALA A 123 -15.67 -4.40 -8.87
CA ALA A 123 -14.69 -5.45 -8.88
C ALA A 123 -13.97 -5.51 -7.51
N ALA A 124 -13.77 -6.72 -7.00
CA ALA A 124 -12.96 -6.94 -5.81
C ALA A 124 -11.47 -6.75 -6.11
N LEU A 125 -10.72 -6.27 -5.11
CA LEU A 125 -9.26 -6.16 -5.21
C LEU A 125 -8.62 -7.57 -5.31
N PRO A 126 -7.77 -7.86 -6.31
CA PRO A 126 -7.15 -9.17 -6.46
C PRO A 126 -6.01 -9.37 -5.45
N VAL A 127 -6.34 -9.78 -4.23
CA VAL A 127 -5.44 -9.89 -3.07
C VAL A 127 -4.14 -10.62 -3.40
N GLY A 128 -4.21 -11.82 -3.99
CA GLY A 128 -3.02 -12.62 -4.31
C GLY A 128 -2.15 -12.03 -5.44
N ARG A 129 -2.69 -11.17 -6.30
CA ARG A 129 -1.89 -10.42 -7.28
C ARG A 129 -1.15 -9.27 -6.59
N ILE A 130 -1.85 -8.54 -5.72
CA ILE A 130 -1.26 -7.41 -4.97
C ILE A 130 -0.18 -7.89 -4.01
N ALA A 131 -0.40 -8.97 -3.25
CA ALA A 131 0.59 -9.51 -2.32
C ALA A 131 1.91 -9.88 -3.02
N ARG A 132 1.84 -10.57 -4.16
CA ARG A 132 3.02 -10.89 -4.99
C ARG A 132 3.70 -9.64 -5.54
N ALA A 133 2.93 -8.64 -5.95
CA ALA A 133 3.49 -7.38 -6.43
C ALA A 133 4.19 -6.58 -5.32
N VAL A 134 3.64 -6.60 -4.11
CA VAL A 134 4.25 -5.99 -2.92
C VAL A 134 5.58 -6.67 -2.60
N GLU A 135 5.60 -8.01 -2.56
CA GLU A 135 6.83 -8.76 -2.31
C GLU A 135 7.90 -8.46 -3.37
N ALA A 136 7.54 -8.49 -4.66
CA ALA A 136 8.45 -8.17 -5.74
C ALA A 136 8.98 -6.73 -5.66
N ALA A 137 8.12 -5.76 -5.31
CA ALA A 137 8.52 -4.37 -5.14
C ALA A 137 9.51 -4.19 -3.99
N ILE A 138 9.28 -4.84 -2.85
CA ILE A 138 10.20 -4.86 -1.70
C ILE A 138 11.55 -5.44 -2.13
N ARG A 139 11.56 -6.64 -2.73
CA ARG A 139 12.79 -7.32 -3.17
C ARG A 139 13.59 -6.50 -4.19
N SER A 140 12.92 -5.74 -5.05
CA SER A 140 13.59 -4.92 -6.06
C SER A 140 14.25 -3.64 -5.52
N ARG A 141 13.86 -3.18 -4.33
CA ARG A 141 14.28 -1.88 -3.76
C ARG A 141 15.09 -2.02 -2.47
N MET A 142 15.04 -3.17 -1.80
CA MET A 142 15.75 -3.39 -0.55
C MET A 142 17.27 -3.37 -0.76
N PRO A 143 18.05 -2.85 0.21
CA PRO A 143 19.52 -2.86 0.15
C PRO A 143 20.12 -4.22 0.56
N TRP A 144 19.29 -5.15 1.03
CA TRP A 144 19.69 -6.44 1.59
C TRP A 144 19.76 -7.54 0.51
N LYS A 145 20.53 -8.59 0.79
CA LYS A 145 20.59 -9.77 -0.07
C LYS A 145 19.32 -10.60 0.06
N ASP A 146 18.82 -11.11 -1.06
CA ASP A 146 17.57 -11.87 -1.10
C ASP A 146 17.58 -13.12 -0.19
N GLU A 147 18.73 -13.80 -0.11
CA GLU A 147 18.94 -15.01 0.71
C GLU A 147 18.87 -14.77 2.23
N ASP A 148 19.06 -13.51 2.64
CA ASP A 148 19.07 -13.09 4.04
C ASP A 148 17.72 -12.48 4.47
N VAL A 149 16.77 -12.35 3.54
CA VAL A 149 15.52 -11.61 3.77
C VAL A 149 14.31 -12.55 3.75
N ALA A 150 13.53 -12.50 4.82
CA ALA A 150 12.22 -13.13 4.89
C ALA A 150 11.11 -12.08 5.01
N ILE A 151 10.25 -12.01 3.98
CA ILE A 151 9.09 -11.12 3.95
C ILE A 151 7.86 -11.91 4.41
N SER A 152 7.12 -11.38 5.37
CA SER A 152 5.95 -12.03 5.94
C SER A 152 4.88 -11.03 6.36
N GLY A 153 3.68 -11.52 6.67
CA GLY A 153 2.63 -10.71 7.28
C GLY A 153 2.15 -9.53 6.43
N ILE A 154 2.13 -9.69 5.10
CA ILE A 154 1.58 -8.68 4.17
C ILE A 154 0.08 -8.51 4.47
N ARG A 155 -0.32 -7.32 4.90
CA ARG A 155 -1.71 -6.99 5.28
C ARG A 155 -2.15 -5.68 4.66
N PHE A 156 -3.38 -5.65 4.17
CA PHE A 156 -4.08 -4.47 3.68
C PHE A 156 -5.60 -4.71 3.76
N ASP A 157 -6.40 -3.66 3.55
CA ASP A 157 -7.85 -3.81 3.51
C ASP A 157 -8.28 -4.56 2.22
N GLU A 158 -8.73 -5.81 2.39
CA GLU A 158 -9.17 -6.68 1.30
C GLU A 158 -10.65 -6.44 0.93
N SER A 159 -11.40 -5.70 1.74
CA SER A 159 -12.84 -5.45 1.54
C SER A 159 -13.13 -4.37 0.47
N ILE A 160 -12.07 -3.83 -0.14
CA ILE A 160 -12.14 -2.73 -1.09
C ILE A 160 -12.86 -3.15 -2.37
N GLN A 161 -13.94 -2.42 -2.64
CA GLN A 161 -14.69 -2.48 -3.89
C GLN A 161 -14.19 -1.37 -4.82
N LEU A 162 -13.78 -1.75 -6.03
CA LEU A 162 -13.27 -0.85 -7.07
C LEU A 162 -14.28 -0.73 -8.21
N PRO A 163 -14.29 0.37 -8.97
CA PRO A 163 -14.99 0.42 -10.25
C PRO A 163 -14.51 -0.71 -11.17
N THR A 164 -15.41 -1.20 -12.03
CA THR A 164 -15.05 -2.12 -13.11
C THR A 164 -14.15 -1.42 -14.13
N GLY A 165 -13.17 -2.14 -14.69
CA GLY A 165 -12.19 -1.59 -15.63
C GLY A 165 -10.81 -2.23 -15.50
N LYS A 166 -9.81 -1.69 -16.22
CA LYS A 166 -8.42 -2.16 -16.15
C LYS A 166 -7.74 -1.62 -14.91
N LEU A 167 -7.50 -2.48 -13.94
CA LEU A 167 -6.78 -2.15 -12.71
C LEU A 167 -5.27 -2.01 -12.96
N ALA A 168 -4.74 -0.85 -12.63
CA ALA A 168 -3.31 -0.59 -12.47
C ALA A 168 -3.00 -0.15 -11.03
N TYR A 169 -1.77 -0.33 -10.59
CA TYR A 169 -1.37 0.05 -9.23
C TYR A 169 0.07 0.57 -9.18
N ARG A 170 0.37 1.36 -8.15
CA ARG A 170 1.70 1.87 -7.86
C ARG A 170 2.00 1.73 -6.38
N LEU A 171 3.16 1.16 -6.05
CA LEU A 171 3.66 1.00 -4.69
C LEU A 171 4.71 2.05 -4.39
N VAL A 172 4.46 2.84 -3.34
CA VAL A 172 5.33 3.93 -2.89
C VAL A 172 5.74 3.62 -1.44
N PRO A 173 7.04 3.42 -1.14
CA PRO A 173 7.51 3.23 0.22
C PRO A 173 7.50 4.56 0.98
N ASP A 174 7.62 4.50 2.30
CA ASP A 174 7.89 5.67 3.11
C ASP A 174 9.29 6.26 2.78
N ARG A 175 9.52 7.52 3.17
CA ARG A 175 10.82 8.18 2.96
C ARG A 175 11.87 7.48 3.82
N ASP A 176 13.06 7.26 3.25
CA ASP A 176 14.21 6.64 3.93
C ASP A 176 13.95 5.24 4.50
N GLU A 177 13.06 4.48 3.87
CA GLU A 177 12.77 3.08 4.23
C GLU A 177 14.02 2.20 4.13
N ASP A 178 14.38 1.56 5.25
CA ASP A 178 15.51 0.62 5.35
C ASP A 178 15.12 -0.83 5.05
N TYR A 179 13.82 -1.10 4.82
CA TYR A 179 13.26 -2.41 4.51
C TYR A 179 13.62 -3.46 5.57
N MET A 180 13.55 -3.06 6.84
CA MET A 180 13.84 -3.91 7.98
C MET A 180 12.75 -3.75 9.05
N GLY A 181 12.30 -4.88 9.61
CA GLY A 181 11.24 -4.89 10.61
C GLY A 181 9.87 -4.58 10.01
N ARG A 182 9.12 -3.68 10.64
CA ARG A 182 7.75 -3.36 10.21
C ARG A 182 7.77 -2.23 9.17
N THR A 183 7.57 -2.61 7.91
CA THR A 183 7.54 -1.69 6.77
C THR A 183 6.11 -1.35 6.36
N THR A 184 5.89 -0.10 5.97
CA THR A 184 4.61 0.37 5.41
C THR A 184 4.82 0.91 4.00
N LEU A 185 3.99 0.49 3.06
CA LEU A 185 3.97 1.00 1.69
C LEU A 185 2.59 1.57 1.36
N ASP A 186 2.54 2.65 0.61
CA ASP A 186 1.32 3.17 0.01
C ASP A 186 1.04 2.48 -1.32
N LEU A 187 -0.13 1.86 -1.42
CA LEU A 187 -0.68 1.30 -2.65
C LEU A 187 -1.67 2.29 -3.25
N HIS A 188 -1.31 2.86 -4.40
CA HIS A 188 -2.16 3.73 -5.20
C HIS A 188 -2.84 2.88 -6.26
N LEU A 189 -4.17 2.87 -6.29
CA LEU A 189 -4.99 2.08 -7.19
C LEU A 189 -5.58 2.99 -8.28
N PHE A 190 -5.44 2.56 -9.52
CA PHE A 190 -5.94 3.25 -10.71
C PHE A 190 -6.85 2.31 -11.49
N VAL A 191 -7.98 2.81 -11.98
CA VAL A 191 -8.86 2.07 -12.90
C VAL A 191 -8.97 2.87 -14.18
N ASP A 192 -8.64 2.24 -15.31
CA ASP A 192 -8.60 2.88 -16.63
C ASP A 192 -7.76 4.18 -16.67
N GLY A 193 -6.71 4.24 -15.85
CA GLY A 193 -5.79 5.38 -15.75
C GLY A 193 -6.14 6.41 -14.67
N GLU A 194 -7.36 6.39 -14.14
CA GLU A 194 -7.82 7.35 -13.13
C GLU A 194 -7.54 6.86 -11.71
N PRO A 195 -7.03 7.71 -10.80
CA PRO A 195 -6.78 7.35 -9.42
C PRO A 195 -8.10 7.14 -8.66
N VAL A 196 -8.29 5.93 -8.10
CA VAL A 196 -9.53 5.56 -7.40
C VAL A 196 -9.36 5.57 -5.89
N ARG A 197 -8.24 5.02 -5.38
CA ARG A 197 -8.03 4.87 -3.94
C ARG A 197 -6.54 4.77 -3.60
N ARG A 198 -6.16 5.26 -2.43
CA ARG A 198 -4.85 5.06 -1.80
C ARG A 198 -5.05 4.31 -0.50
N ILE A 199 -4.33 3.21 -0.32
CA ILE A 199 -4.36 2.43 0.92
C ILE A 199 -2.96 2.12 1.41
N LYS A 200 -2.84 1.81 2.69
CA LYS A 200 -1.58 1.37 3.29
C LYS A 200 -1.50 -0.15 3.26
N VAL A 201 -0.34 -0.66 2.88
CA VAL A 201 0.06 -2.05 2.94
C VAL A 201 1.13 -2.17 4.01
N GLN A 202 0.96 -3.08 4.94
CA GLN A 202 1.95 -3.38 5.97
C GLN A 202 2.61 -4.72 5.68
N ALA A 203 3.92 -4.80 5.85
CA ALA A 203 4.68 -6.05 5.76
C ALA A 203 5.69 -6.11 6.91
N THR A 204 6.12 -7.32 7.26
CA THR A 204 7.21 -7.56 8.21
C THR A 204 8.38 -8.17 7.44
N ILE A 205 9.54 -7.52 7.50
CA ILE A 205 10.76 -7.91 6.80
C ILE A 205 11.80 -8.28 7.86
N ALA A 206 12.09 -9.57 7.99
CA ALA A 206 13.18 -10.05 8.83
C ALA A 206 14.46 -10.11 8.00
N VAL A 207 15.54 -9.53 8.52
CA VAL A 207 16.85 -9.49 7.85
C VAL A 207 17.83 -10.29 8.69
N MET A 208 18.12 -11.51 8.27
CA MET A 208 18.97 -12.45 8.98
C MET A 208 20.43 -12.20 8.64
N ALA A 209 21.23 -11.76 9.61
CA ALA A 209 22.65 -11.57 9.44
C ALA A 209 23.44 -12.30 10.52
N ASP A 210 24.70 -12.61 10.19
CA ASP A 210 25.67 -13.10 11.15
C ASP A 210 26.03 -11.98 12.14
N VAL A 211 25.85 -12.26 13.42
CA VAL A 211 26.19 -11.36 14.52
C VAL A 211 27.12 -12.07 15.50
N VAL A 212 28.01 -11.30 16.11
CA VAL A 212 28.95 -11.81 17.10
C VAL A 212 28.29 -11.81 18.48
N SER A 213 28.19 -12.98 19.11
CA SER A 213 27.70 -13.13 20.48
C SER A 213 28.82 -13.55 21.42
N VAL A 214 28.65 -13.24 22.70
CA VAL A 214 29.58 -13.63 23.76
C VAL A 214 29.17 -14.98 24.33
N VAL A 215 30.05 -15.98 24.37
CA VAL A 215 29.73 -17.33 24.91
C VAL A 215 30.19 -17.54 26.36
N ARG A 216 31.07 -16.68 26.86
CA ARG A 216 31.63 -16.73 28.23
C ARG A 216 31.60 -15.35 28.86
N PRO A 217 31.42 -15.23 30.19
CA PRO A 217 31.37 -13.94 30.83
C PRO A 217 32.69 -13.17 30.60
N LEU A 218 32.57 -11.93 30.13
CA LEU A 218 33.70 -11.02 29.96
C LEU A 218 33.66 -9.95 31.05
N GLY A 219 34.67 -9.96 31.91
CA GLY A 219 34.85 -8.96 32.96
C GLY A 219 35.23 -7.59 32.39
N LYS A 220 34.94 -6.52 33.13
CA LYS A 220 35.28 -5.16 32.72
C LYS A 220 36.78 -5.04 32.36
N HIS A 221 37.08 -4.44 31.21
CA HIS A 221 38.44 -4.27 30.67
C HIS A 221 39.17 -5.56 30.27
N GLN A 222 38.49 -6.72 30.29
CA GLN A 222 39.04 -7.97 29.77
C GLN A 222 39.23 -7.89 28.25
N HIS A 223 40.35 -8.43 27.78
CA HIS A 223 40.63 -8.57 26.36
C HIS A 223 39.76 -9.66 25.74
N ILE A 224 39.21 -9.37 24.57
CA ILE A 224 38.33 -10.29 23.84
C ILE A 224 39.20 -11.27 23.05
N ARG A 225 39.01 -12.57 23.28
CA ARG A 225 39.68 -13.65 22.55
C ARG A 225 38.67 -14.37 21.67
N ARG A 226 39.17 -15.09 20.65
CA ARG A 226 38.34 -15.89 19.74
C ARG A 226 37.45 -16.90 20.46
N ALA A 227 37.93 -17.48 21.57
CA ALA A 227 37.21 -18.47 22.38
C ALA A 227 36.07 -17.87 23.23
N ASP A 228 36.01 -16.55 23.36
CA ASP A 228 34.95 -15.85 24.10
C ASP A 228 33.75 -15.52 23.20
N LEU A 229 33.87 -15.74 21.90
CA LEU A 229 32.93 -15.29 20.88
C LEU A 229 32.36 -16.46 20.05
N ALA A 230 31.09 -16.34 19.67
CA ALA A 230 30.45 -17.14 18.64
C ALA A 230 29.83 -16.25 17.57
N VAL A 231 29.51 -16.84 16.42
CA VAL A 231 28.71 -16.21 15.37
C VAL A 231 27.35 -16.88 15.38
N GLU A 232 26.30 -16.09 15.42
CA GLU A 232 24.92 -16.55 15.36
C GLU A 232 24.19 -15.79 14.25
N ARG A 233 23.29 -16.47 13.54
CA ARG A 233 22.40 -15.81 12.59
C ARG A 233 21.21 -15.23 13.35
N ARG A 234 21.03 -13.91 13.33
CA ARG A 234 19.97 -13.20 14.05
C ARG A 234 19.28 -12.19 13.14
N ASP A 235 18.01 -11.91 13.46
CA ASP A 235 17.26 -10.85 12.80
C ASP A 235 17.77 -9.48 13.26
N LEU A 236 18.24 -8.67 12.31
CA LEU A 236 18.73 -7.32 12.56
C LEU A 236 17.64 -6.35 13.00
N ALA A 237 16.37 -6.60 12.64
CA ALA A 237 15.26 -5.70 12.97
C ALA A 237 15.07 -5.51 14.49
N GLY A 238 15.45 -6.51 15.28
CA GLY A 238 15.41 -6.46 16.75
C GLY A 238 16.68 -5.95 17.41
N LEU A 239 17.70 -5.55 16.63
CA LEU A 239 19.03 -5.26 17.13
C LEU A 239 19.45 -3.81 16.84
N PRO A 240 20.30 -3.20 17.69
CA PRO A 240 20.86 -1.89 17.40
C PRO A 240 21.80 -1.92 16.18
N ALA A 241 21.86 -0.82 15.43
CA ALA A 241 22.78 -0.65 14.29
C ALA A 241 24.28 -0.75 14.66
N THR A 242 24.62 -0.79 15.95
CA THR A 242 25.99 -0.90 16.47
C THR A 242 26.45 -2.33 16.67
N VAL A 243 25.67 -3.34 16.30
CA VAL A 243 26.05 -4.75 16.41
C VAL A 243 27.31 -5.05 15.59
N VAL A 244 28.19 -5.85 16.17
CA VAL A 244 29.38 -6.37 15.50
C VAL A 244 29.00 -7.61 14.69
N THR A 245 29.24 -7.57 13.38
CA THR A 245 28.89 -8.67 12.46
C THR A 245 30.07 -9.59 12.14
N ARG A 246 31.31 -9.14 12.38
CA ARG A 246 32.53 -9.92 12.15
C ARG A 246 33.34 -10.07 13.42
N ILE A 247 33.82 -11.29 13.68
CA ILE A 247 34.67 -11.57 14.85
C ILE A 247 35.93 -10.69 14.83
N ASP A 248 36.53 -10.49 13.65
CA ASP A 248 37.78 -9.72 13.50
C ASP A 248 37.66 -8.29 14.04
N ASP A 249 36.48 -7.69 13.97
CA ASP A 249 36.22 -6.34 14.48
C ASP A 249 36.21 -6.28 16.01
N ALA A 250 35.97 -7.41 16.68
CA ALA A 250 36.00 -7.54 18.13
C ALA A 250 37.37 -8.00 18.66
N LEU A 251 38.14 -8.76 17.88
CA LEU A 251 39.44 -9.29 18.32
C LEU A 251 40.44 -8.17 18.60
N GLY A 252 41.27 -8.38 19.62
CA GLY A 252 42.28 -7.40 20.05
C GLY A 252 41.71 -6.22 20.84
N ASN A 253 40.40 -6.00 20.80
CA ASN A 253 39.72 -5.04 21.67
C ASN A 253 39.54 -5.61 23.09
N ARG A 254 39.13 -4.73 24.00
CA ARG A 254 38.69 -5.07 25.35
C ARG A 254 37.28 -4.57 25.60
N VAL A 255 36.54 -5.23 26.49
CA VAL A 255 35.21 -4.74 26.87
C VAL A 255 35.28 -3.52 27.79
N THR A 256 34.35 -2.59 27.63
CA THR A 256 34.25 -1.36 28.44
C THR A 256 33.49 -1.58 29.75
N ARG A 257 32.66 -2.62 29.81
CA ARG A 257 31.85 -3.05 30.94
C ARG A 257 31.79 -4.59 31.03
N MET A 258 31.18 -5.13 32.07
CA MET A 258 30.89 -6.56 32.15
C MET A 258 29.88 -6.96 31.06
N VAL A 259 30.14 -8.05 30.36
CA VAL A 259 29.25 -8.61 29.33
C VAL A 259 28.95 -10.07 29.66
N TYR A 260 27.68 -10.41 29.73
CA TYR A 260 27.20 -11.74 30.08
C TYR A 260 27.16 -12.66 28.83
N PRO A 261 27.22 -13.98 29.01
CA PRO A 261 26.98 -14.93 27.92
C PRO A 261 25.66 -14.68 27.18
N ASN A 262 25.60 -15.09 25.92
CA ASN A 262 24.50 -14.91 24.97
C ASN A 262 24.13 -13.44 24.66
N THR A 263 24.97 -12.48 25.06
CA THR A 263 24.81 -11.08 24.68
C THR A 263 25.37 -10.86 23.28
N VAL A 264 24.59 -10.26 22.38
CA VAL A 264 25.08 -9.78 21.08
C VAL A 264 26.03 -8.60 21.31
N LEU A 265 27.25 -8.72 20.81
CA LEU A 265 28.31 -7.75 21.00
C LEU A 265 28.05 -6.51 20.14
N GLN A 266 28.16 -5.35 20.77
CA GLN A 266 28.02 -4.05 20.09
C GLN A 266 29.35 -3.30 20.10
N SER A 267 29.59 -2.47 19.09
CA SER A 267 30.78 -1.63 18.98
C SER A 267 30.94 -0.68 20.18
N THR A 268 29.84 -0.27 20.82
CA THR A 268 29.83 0.55 22.05
C THR A 268 30.31 -0.20 23.30
N MET A 269 30.31 -1.54 23.26
CA MET A 269 30.78 -2.40 24.36
C MET A 269 32.29 -2.64 24.30
N ILE A 270 32.94 -2.32 23.18
CA ILE A 270 34.35 -2.63 22.94
C ILE A 270 35.15 -1.35 22.79
N ALA A 271 36.42 -1.41 23.20
CA ALA A 271 37.36 -0.33 23.00
C ALA A 271 38.74 -0.92 22.73
N ARG A 272 39.55 -0.19 21.96
CA ARG A 272 40.95 -0.56 21.77
C ARG A 272 41.68 -0.54 23.13
N PRO A 273 42.59 -1.49 23.38
CA PRO A 273 43.39 -1.47 24.58
C PRO A 273 44.35 -0.27 24.54
N PRO A 274 44.64 0.35 25.69
CA PRO A 274 45.62 1.41 25.78
C PRO A 274 46.99 0.80 25.49
N LEU A 275 47.79 1.47 24.66
CA LEU A 275 49.15 1.04 24.35
C LEU A 275 50.14 1.40 25.45
N VAL A 276 49.78 2.37 26.28
CA VAL A 276 50.57 2.85 27.42
C VAL A 276 49.66 3.15 28.61
N LYS A 277 50.13 2.89 29.82
CA LYS A 277 49.45 3.10 31.10
C LYS A 277 50.27 4.07 31.97
N ARG A 278 49.61 4.64 32.98
CA ARG A 278 50.29 5.49 33.96
C ARG A 278 51.38 4.68 34.67
N GLY A 279 52.59 5.22 34.71
CA GLY A 279 53.78 4.58 35.28
C GLY A 279 54.63 3.86 34.25
N ASP A 280 54.13 3.60 33.03
CA ASP A 280 54.91 2.94 31.98
C ASP A 280 56.09 3.82 31.57
N VAL A 281 57.25 3.19 31.41
CA VAL A 281 58.44 3.82 30.83
C VAL A 281 58.34 3.72 29.32
N VAL A 282 58.41 4.85 28.63
CA VAL A 282 58.25 4.97 27.18
C VAL A 282 59.44 5.72 26.58
N LYS A 283 59.73 5.41 25.31
CA LYS A 283 60.66 6.18 24.50
C LYS A 283 59.94 7.39 23.91
N ILE A 284 60.36 8.58 24.32
CA ILE A 284 59.96 9.86 23.71
C ILE A 284 60.80 10.04 22.45
N VAL A 285 60.15 10.12 21.29
CA VAL A 285 60.79 10.40 20.01
C VAL A 285 60.38 11.80 19.57
N ALA A 286 61.34 12.64 19.25
CA ALA A 286 61.07 13.97 18.72
C ALA A 286 61.82 14.11 17.39
N ARG A 287 61.11 14.53 16.33
CA ARG A 287 61.68 14.63 14.97
C ARG A 287 61.65 16.08 14.50
N THR A 288 62.81 16.57 14.04
CA THR A 288 62.94 17.90 13.43
C THR A 288 63.78 17.80 12.16
N GLY A 289 63.15 17.93 10.99
CA GLY A 289 63.84 17.77 9.71
C GLY A 289 64.55 16.41 9.60
N LEU A 290 65.88 16.43 9.55
CA LEU A 290 66.73 15.22 9.48
C LEU A 290 67.19 14.69 10.86
N MET A 291 66.82 15.36 11.96
CA MET A 291 67.27 14.99 13.30
C MET A 291 66.17 14.21 14.04
N THR A 292 66.55 13.07 14.64
CA THR A 292 65.70 12.30 15.55
C THR A 292 66.32 12.31 16.95
N ILE A 293 65.64 12.96 17.90
CA ILE A 293 66.03 13.00 19.30
C ILE A 293 65.21 11.95 20.04
N THR A 294 65.85 11.16 20.90
CA THR A 294 65.18 10.15 21.71
C THR A 294 65.52 10.33 23.17
N ALA A 295 64.50 10.33 24.03
CA ALA A 295 64.66 10.39 25.47
C ALA A 295 63.77 9.35 26.15
N THR A 296 64.06 9.04 27.41
CA THR A 296 63.20 8.17 28.22
C THR A 296 62.19 9.03 28.98
N GLY A 297 60.95 8.54 29.06
CA GLY A 297 59.88 9.22 29.78
C GLY A 297 59.00 8.27 30.56
N MET A 298 58.37 8.78 31.60
CA MET A 298 57.38 8.09 32.42
C MET A 298 55.99 8.62 32.13
N VAL A 299 55.09 7.75 31.71
CA VAL A 299 53.71 8.09 31.34
C VAL A 299 52.90 8.48 32.58
N LYS A 300 52.19 9.61 32.52
CA LYS A 300 51.35 10.09 33.64
C LYS A 300 49.87 9.74 33.50
N GLN A 301 49.43 9.27 32.34
CA GLN A 301 48.04 8.86 32.07
C GLN A 301 47.96 7.76 31.01
N LYS A 302 46.93 6.91 31.05
CA LYS A 302 46.73 5.90 29.99
C LYS A 302 46.50 6.57 28.62
N GLY A 303 46.93 5.92 27.54
CA GLY A 303 46.72 6.40 26.18
C GLY A 303 46.56 5.28 25.15
N CYS A 304 45.64 5.47 24.22
CA CYS A 304 45.51 4.66 23.01
C CYS A 304 46.35 5.25 21.87
N ARG A 305 46.57 4.47 20.80
CA ARG A 305 47.30 4.93 19.61
C ARG A 305 46.70 6.25 19.08
N GLY A 306 47.55 7.24 18.85
CA GLY A 306 47.19 8.56 18.34
C GLY A 306 46.72 9.57 19.40
N GLU A 307 46.44 9.14 20.63
CA GLU A 307 46.04 10.04 21.71
C GLU A 307 47.22 10.85 22.25
N MET A 308 46.97 12.11 22.61
CA MET A 308 47.94 12.98 23.28
C MET A 308 47.94 12.71 24.78
N ILE A 309 49.10 12.39 25.34
CA ILE A 309 49.28 12.07 26.76
C ILE A 309 50.39 12.87 27.41
N ARG A 310 50.28 13.05 28.72
CA ARG A 310 51.34 13.65 29.54
C ARG A 310 52.41 12.61 29.85
N VAL A 311 53.66 12.93 29.52
CA VAL A 311 54.83 12.11 29.79
C VAL A 311 55.88 12.95 30.48
N MET A 312 56.45 12.46 31.58
CA MET A 312 57.53 13.14 32.29
C MET A 312 58.87 12.60 31.81
N ASN A 313 59.70 13.46 31.23
CA ASN A 313 61.06 13.09 30.86
C ASN A 313 61.84 12.74 32.14
N THR A 314 62.49 11.58 32.18
CA THR A 314 63.16 11.08 33.39
C THR A 314 64.47 11.81 33.70
N ASP A 315 65.09 12.42 32.70
CA ASP A 315 66.39 13.10 32.83
C ASP A 315 66.22 14.55 33.31
N SER A 316 65.17 15.23 32.83
CA SER A 316 64.91 16.65 33.11
C SER A 316 63.76 16.90 34.10
N ASN A 317 63.00 15.87 34.47
CA ASN A 317 61.76 15.94 35.25
C ASN A 317 60.66 16.85 34.66
N ARG A 318 60.80 17.31 33.41
CA ARG A 318 59.79 18.13 32.72
C ARG A 318 58.67 17.26 32.15
N ILE A 319 57.43 17.73 32.26
CA ILE A 319 56.25 17.09 31.67
C ILE A 319 56.04 17.66 30.27
N VAL A 320 55.98 16.77 29.28
CA VAL A 320 55.70 17.09 27.88
C VAL A 320 54.42 16.39 27.42
N MET A 321 53.74 17.00 26.44
CA MET A 321 52.61 16.39 25.75
C MET A 321 53.15 15.59 24.56
N ALA A 322 52.86 14.29 24.52
CA ALA A 322 53.34 13.39 23.48
C ALA A 322 52.19 12.53 22.93
N ARG A 323 52.21 12.27 21.63
CA ARG A 323 51.27 11.38 20.94
C ARG A 323 51.71 9.94 21.07
N VAL A 324 50.81 9.04 21.44
CA VAL A 324 51.14 7.60 21.51
C VAL A 324 51.26 7.01 20.10
N THR A 325 52.46 6.57 19.71
CA THR A 325 52.70 6.01 18.37
C THR A 325 52.65 4.49 18.35
N GLY A 326 53.02 3.84 19.46
CA GLY A 326 53.05 2.39 19.60
C GLY A 326 53.18 1.93 21.06
N PRO A 327 53.23 0.61 21.32
CA PRO A 327 53.55 0.09 22.64
C PRO A 327 54.92 0.61 23.10
N GLY A 328 54.98 1.27 24.25
CA GLY A 328 56.24 1.78 24.80
C GLY A 328 56.85 2.99 24.06
N ALA A 329 56.15 3.60 23.10
CA ALA A 329 56.69 4.70 22.29
C ALA A 329 55.69 5.86 22.13
N VAL A 330 56.21 7.08 22.26
CA VAL A 330 55.46 8.33 22.11
C VAL A 330 56.25 9.33 21.26
N GLU A 331 55.55 10.20 20.53
CA GLU A 331 56.15 11.21 19.67
C GLU A 331 55.77 12.61 20.14
N VAL A 332 56.72 13.55 20.16
CA VAL A 332 56.48 14.96 20.48
C VAL A 332 56.68 15.78 19.22
N ASP A 333 55.66 16.56 18.87
CA ASP A 333 55.74 17.56 17.81
C ASP A 333 56.38 18.83 18.40
N PHE A 334 57.34 19.43 17.67
CA PHE A 334 58.05 20.66 18.06
C PHE A 334 57.24 21.92 17.72
#